data_AF-A0A538K3E4-F1
#
_entry.id   AF-A0A538K3E4-F1
#
_cell.length_a   1.000
_cell.length_b   1.000
_cell.length_c   1.000
_cell.angle_alpha   90.00
_cell.angle_beta   90.00
_cell.angle_gamma   90.00
#
_symmetry.space_group_name_H-M   'P 1'
#
loop_
_entity.id
_entity.type
_entity.pdbx_description
1 polymer ?
#
loop_
_entity_poly.entity_id
_entity_poly.type
_entity_poly.pdbx_seq_one_letter_code
_entity_poly.pdbx_strand_id
1 'polypeptide(L)'
;VGVYPNSVLRVWDASPFGFLNESEAIKGIIEAARLGPGVINLSFGGEDNDPLLQQAVDHAFRTGSLVVAAAGNDGLDGSPPNFPAVYPHV
;
A
#
# COMPACT_ATOMS: atom_id res chain seq x y z
N VAL A 1 -17.90 -13.05 9.06
CA VAL A 1 -17.14 -13.70 7.96
C VAL A 1 -16.48 -12.61 7.14
N GLY A 2 -15.24 -12.79 6.66
CA GLY A 2 -14.56 -11.82 5.80
C GLY A 2 -15.03 -11.89 4.34
N VAL A 3 -14.62 -10.93 3.49
CA VAL A 3 -14.98 -10.88 2.06
C VAL A 3 -14.50 -12.13 1.31
N TYR A 4 -13.27 -12.58 1.56
CA TYR A 4 -12.72 -13.82 1.01
C TYR A 4 -12.09 -14.67 2.14
N PRO A 5 -12.88 -15.45 2.89
CA PRO A 5 -12.45 -16.04 4.16
C PRO A 5 -11.39 -17.15 4.01
N ASN A 6 -11.19 -17.70 2.81
CA ASN A 6 -10.21 -18.75 2.52
C ASN A 6 -8.87 -18.20 2.00
N SER A 7 -8.66 -16.88 2.01
CA SER A 7 -7.40 -16.27 1.59
C SER A 7 -6.25 -16.67 2.50
N VAL A 8 -5.05 -16.86 1.93
CA VAL A 8 -3.82 -16.88 2.72
C VAL A 8 -3.47 -15.45 3.11
N LEU A 9 -3.65 -15.11 4.38
CA LEU A 9 -3.28 -13.79 4.90
C LEU A 9 -1.81 -13.75 5.28
N ARG A 10 -1.12 -12.69 4.85
CA ARG A 10 0.27 -12.38 5.24
C ARG A 10 0.33 -10.94 5.71
N VAL A 11 1.24 -10.66 6.64
CA VAL A 11 1.36 -9.36 7.30
C VAL A 11 2.79 -8.87 7.17
N TRP A 12 2.93 -7.62 6.73
CA TRP A 12 4.15 -6.83 6.84
C TRP A 12 3.78 -5.60 7.67
N ASP A 13 4.44 -5.44 8.81
CA ASP A 13 4.16 -4.32 9.72
C ASP A 13 4.91 -3.07 9.25
N ALA A 14 4.17 -2.13 8.67
CA ALA A 14 4.68 -0.82 8.29
C ALA A 14 4.78 0.15 9.47
N SER A 15 4.39 -0.27 10.68
CA SER A 15 4.33 0.56 11.89
C SER A 15 5.02 -0.08 13.11
N PRO A 16 6.24 -0.65 12.97
CA PRO A 16 6.86 -1.43 14.05
C PRO A 16 7.17 -0.61 15.32
N PHE A 17 7.09 0.72 15.24
CA PHE A 17 7.31 1.64 16.35
C PHE A 17 6.02 2.31 16.86
N GLY A 18 4.85 1.84 16.42
CA GLY A 18 3.54 2.39 16.78
C GLY A 18 3.08 3.58 15.91
N PHE A 19 3.85 3.93 14.88
CA PHE A 19 3.51 4.92 13.85
C PHE A 19 4.02 4.43 12.50
N LEU A 20 3.42 4.90 11.41
CA LEU A 20 3.80 4.50 10.06
C LEU A 20 5.27 4.88 9.79
N ASN A 21 6.03 3.90 9.30
CA ASN A 21 7.38 4.06 8.80
C ASN A 21 7.38 3.69 7.31
N GLU A 22 7.56 4.71 6.46
CA GLU A 22 7.48 4.55 5.01
C GLU A 22 8.51 3.55 4.46
N SER A 23 9.70 3.49 5.05
CA SER A 23 10.73 2.53 4.62
C SER A 23 10.33 1.07 4.87
N GLU A 24 9.61 0.79 5.96
CA GLU A 24 9.06 -0.55 6.23
C GLU A 24 7.82 -0.82 5.38
N ALA A 25 7.01 0.19 5.04
CA ALA A 25 5.93 0.06 4.06
C ALA A 25 6.48 -0.34 2.67
N ILE A 26 7.50 0.36 2.18
CA ILE A 26 8.18 0.09 0.90
C ILE A 26 8.72 -1.34 0.87
N LYS A 27 9.45 -1.73 1.92
CA LYS A 27 9.99 -3.08 2.07
C LYS A 27 8.89 -4.14 2.11
N GLY A 28 7.78 -3.87 2.82
CA GLY A 28 6.62 -4.75 2.88
C GLY A 28 5.97 -4.97 1.51
N ILE A 29 5.80 -3.90 0.72
CA ILE A 29 5.26 -3.98 -0.64
C ILE A 29 6.16 -4.84 -1.54
N ILE A 30 7.48 -4.61 -1.50
CA ILE A 30 8.45 -5.37 -2.31
C ILE A 30 8.47 -6.85 -1.92
N GLU A 31 8.52 -7.16 -0.61
CA GLU A 31 8.52 -8.55 -0.14
C GLU A 31 7.19 -9.26 -0.43
N ALA A 32 6.05 -8.56 -0.34
CA ALA A 32 4.76 -9.10 -0.73
C ALA A 32 4.71 -9.45 -2.22
N ALA A 33 5.14 -8.52 -3.08
CA ALA A 33 5.20 -8.71 -4.53
C ALA A 33 6.12 -9.88 -4.93
N ARG A 34 7.25 -10.06 -4.23
CA ARG A 34 8.21 -11.16 -4.46
C ARG A 34 7.58 -12.55 -4.26
N LEU A 35 6.53 -12.67 -3.43
CA LEU A 35 5.83 -13.95 -3.21
C LEU A 35 4.91 -14.35 -4.37
N GLY A 36 4.74 -13.47 -5.36
CA GLY A 36 3.94 -13.70 -6.55
C GLY A 36 2.64 -12.89 -6.55
N PRO A 37 1.85 -13.00 -7.64
CA PRO A 37 0.62 -12.24 -7.83
C PRO A 37 -0.37 -12.41 -6.67
N GLY A 38 -0.88 -11.28 -6.17
CA GLY A 38 -1.86 -11.23 -5.09
C GLY A 38 -2.54 -9.88 -4.96
N VAL A 39 -3.16 -9.63 -3.81
CA VAL A 39 -3.72 -8.32 -3.45
C VAL A 39 -2.92 -7.74 -2.28
N ILE A 40 -2.41 -6.52 -2.46
CA ILE A 40 -1.68 -5.78 -1.44
C ILE A 40 -2.58 -4.64 -0.95
N ASN A 41 -3.01 -4.72 0.31
CA ASN A 41 -3.87 -3.71 0.93
C ASN A 41 -3.05 -2.75 1.80
N LEU A 42 -3.13 -1.46 1.52
CA LEU A 42 -2.40 -0.38 2.18
C LEU A 42 -3.40 0.58 2.84
N SER A 43 -3.78 0.30 4.09
CA SER A 43 -4.71 1.15 4.85
C SER A 43 -3.98 2.30 5.57
N PHE A 44 -3.14 3.01 4.82
CA PHE A 44 -2.42 4.19 5.26
C PHE A 44 -2.32 5.19 4.11
N GLY A 45 -1.89 6.41 4.44
CA GLY A 45 -1.81 7.50 3.50
C GLY A 45 -0.97 8.67 4.04
N GLY A 46 -0.39 9.46 3.15
CA GLY A 46 0.38 10.67 3.47
C GLY A 46 0.27 11.75 2.39
N GLU A 47 0.70 12.97 2.73
CA GLU A 47 0.65 14.13 1.83
C GLU A 47 1.87 14.22 0.90
N ASP A 48 2.98 13.58 1.29
CA ASP A 48 4.25 13.66 0.59
C ASP A 48 4.39 12.58 -0.49
N ASN A 49 4.83 12.98 -1.67
CA ASN A 49 5.21 12.05 -2.73
C ASN A 49 6.62 11.50 -2.48
N ASP A 50 6.75 10.18 -2.33
CA ASP A 50 8.04 9.48 -2.32
C ASP A 50 8.24 8.66 -3.61
N PRO A 51 9.24 9.01 -4.46
CA PRO A 51 9.60 8.20 -5.62
C PRO A 51 9.93 6.74 -5.31
N LEU A 52 10.42 6.41 -4.11
CA LEU A 52 10.69 5.01 -3.72
C LEU A 52 9.41 4.24 -3.42
N LEU A 53 8.43 4.89 -2.78
CA LEU A 53 7.09 4.32 -2.60
C LEU A 53 6.40 4.08 -3.94
N GLN A 54 6.47 5.04 -4.87
CA GLN A 54 5.94 4.86 -6.22
C GLN A 54 6.62 3.70 -6.96
N GLN A 55 7.96 3.59 -6.88
CA GLN A 55 8.70 2.49 -7.49
C GLN A 55 8.31 1.12 -6.91
N ALA A 56 8.01 1.05 -5.61
CA ALA A 56 7.55 -0.17 -4.95
C ALA A 56 6.15 -0.58 -5.46
N VAL A 57 5.23 0.38 -5.59
CA VAL A 57 3.90 0.16 -6.20
C VAL A 57 4.04 -0.32 -7.63
N ASP A 58 4.85 0.36 -8.45
CA ASP A 58 5.07 -0.02 -9.85
C ASP A 58 5.70 -1.41 -9.95
N HIS A 59 6.59 -1.78 -9.03
CA HIS A 59 7.17 -3.12 -8.96
C HIS A 59 6.10 -4.18 -8.65
N ALA A 60 5.23 -3.93 -7.67
CA ALA A 60 4.13 -4.83 -7.34
C ALA A 60 3.16 -5.00 -8.52
N PHE A 61 2.79 -3.91 -9.19
CA PHE A 61 1.96 -3.95 -10.38
C PHE A 61 2.60 -4.76 -11.52
N ARG A 62 3.86 -4.47 -11.87
CA ARG A 62 4.59 -5.16 -12.95
C ARG A 62 4.78 -6.66 -12.68
N THR A 63 4.79 -7.07 -11.42
CA THR A 63 4.91 -8.48 -11.01
C THR A 63 3.55 -9.18 -10.85
N GLY A 64 2.45 -8.48 -11.13
CA GLY A 64 1.10 -9.04 -11.23
C GLY A 64 0.25 -8.89 -9.97
N SER A 65 0.67 -8.09 -8.99
CA SER A 65 -0.15 -7.79 -7.81
C SER A 65 -1.09 -6.61 -8.06
N LEU A 66 -2.31 -6.71 -7.52
CA LEU A 66 -3.23 -5.58 -7.38
C LEU A 66 -2.89 -4.83 -6.10
N VAL A 67 -2.52 -3.56 -6.21
CA VAL A 67 -2.34 -2.68 -5.04
C VAL A 67 -3.66 -1.95 -4.79
N VAL A 68 -4.07 -1.88 -3.53
CA VAL A 68 -5.24 -1.12 -3.08
C VAL A 68 -4.82 -0.26 -1.91
N ALA A 69 -5.05 1.05 -1.98
CA ALA A 69 -4.77 1.97 -0.89
C ALA A 69 -6.01 2.76 -0.47
N ALA A 70 -6.02 3.23 0.78
CA ALA A 70 -7.06 4.12 1.27
C ALA A 70 -6.94 5.51 0.61
N ALA A 71 -8.05 6.09 0.16
CA ALA A 71 -8.05 7.40 -0.51
C ALA A 71 -7.71 8.60 0.40
N GLY A 72 -7.52 8.37 1.71
CA GLY A 72 -7.39 9.42 2.73
C GLY A 72 -8.70 9.69 3.47
N ASN A 73 -8.61 10.37 4.61
CA ASN A 73 -9.75 10.70 5.47
C ASN A 73 -10.11 12.20 5.43
N ASP A 74 -9.40 12.97 4.61
CA ASP A 74 -9.47 14.44 4.55
C ASP A 74 -10.52 14.93 3.54
N GLY A 75 -11.63 14.19 3.43
CA GLY A 75 -12.68 14.47 2.45
C GLY A 75 -13.42 15.79 2.68
N LEU A 76 -13.46 16.27 3.93
CA LEU A 76 -14.00 17.59 4.26
C LEU A 76 -13.01 18.73 4.00
N ASP A 77 -11.72 18.40 3.82
CA ASP A 77 -10.64 19.35 3.54
C ASP A 77 -10.36 19.47 2.02
N GLY A 78 -11.32 19.05 1.20
CA GLY A 78 -11.25 19.16 -0.26
C GLY A 78 -10.65 17.95 -0.96
N SER A 79 -10.49 16.81 -0.25
CA SER A 79 -9.93 15.58 -0.79
C SER A 79 -8.55 15.79 -1.45
N PRO A 80 -7.57 16.30 -0.68
CA PRO A 80 -6.22 16.49 -1.21
C PRO A 80 -5.63 15.16 -1.71
N PRO A 81 -4.66 15.20 -2.64
CA PRO A 81 -3.91 14.01 -3.03
C PRO A 81 -3.36 13.27 -1.82
N ASN A 82 -3.56 11.95 -1.78
CA ASN A 82 -3.08 11.08 -0.72
C ASN A 82 -2.22 9.95 -1.30
N PHE A 83 -0.97 9.83 -0.84
CA PHE A 83 -0.01 8.83 -1.31
C PHE A 83 -0.01 7.61 -0.38
N PRO A 84 -0.06 6.37 -0.92
CA PRO A 84 0.13 6.01 -2.33
C PRO A 84 -1.15 5.98 -3.19
N ALA A 85 -2.32 6.34 -2.67
CA ALA A 85 -3.59 6.19 -3.39
C ALA A 85 -3.70 6.95 -4.72
N VAL A 86 -2.96 8.05 -4.90
CA VAL A 86 -2.96 8.79 -6.18
C VAL A 86 -2.03 8.21 -7.25
N TYR A 87 -1.15 7.27 -6.88
CA TYR A 87 -0.23 6.70 -7.85
C TYR A 87 -0.98 5.93 -8.93
N PRO A 88 -0.50 5.94 -10.19
CA PRO A 88 -0.93 4.97 -11.17
C PRO A 88 -0.82 3.54 -10.61
N HIS A 89 -1.77 2.69 -10.97
CA HIS A 89 -1.81 1.27 -10.56
C HIS A 89 -2.18 0.99 -9.10
N VAL A 90 -2.78 1.99 -8.43
CA VAL A 90 -3.43 1.87 -7.11
C VAL A 90 -4.91 2.18 -7.24
#